data_AF-A0A7C6N576-F1
#
_entry.id   AF-A0A7C6N576-F1
#
_cell.length_a   1.000
_cell.length_b   1.000
_cell.length_c   1.000
_cell.angle_alpha   90.00
_cell.angle_beta   90.00
_cell.angle_gamma   90.00
#
_symmetry.space_group_name_H-M   'P 1'
#
loop_
_entity.id
_entity.type
_entity.pdbx_description
1 polymer ?
#
loop_
_entity_poly.entity_id
_entity_poly.type
_entity_poly.pdbx_seq_one_letter_code
_entity_poly.pdbx_strand_id
1 'polypeptide(L)' 'MSINLSLRVLCPYCGLENEGILNIDSHYIPKKIVTCDIEMGGCDKDFVIEPRFKITADVYKIEGV' A
#
# COMPACT_ATOMS: atom_id res chain seq x y z
N MET A 1 -14.65 9.70 1.74
CA MET A 1 -14.51 9.06 0.41
C MET A 1 -13.38 8.07 0.56
N SER A 2 -13.67 6.77 0.46
CA SER A 2 -12.68 5.71 0.65
C SER A 2 -11.96 5.45 -0.67
N ILE A 3 -10.62 5.41 -0.62
CA ILE A 3 -9.78 5.09 -1.77
C ILE A 3 -9.33 3.64 -1.61
N ASN A 4 -9.57 2.83 -2.65
CA ASN A 4 -9.01 1.49 -2.76
C ASN A 4 -7.68 1.59 -3.51
N LEU A 5 -6.58 1.27 -2.83
CA LEU A 5 -5.26 1.23 -3.45
C LEU A 5 -4.77 -0.21 -3.52
N SER A 6 -4.45 -0.69 -4.72
CA SER A 6 -3.72 -1.95 -4.90
C SER A 6 -2.23 -1.71 -4.63
N LEU A 7 -1.61 -2.58 -3.86
CA LEU A 7 -0.17 -2.54 -3.59
C LEU A 7 0.44 -3.90 -3.82
N ARG A 8 1.69 -3.85 -4.23
CA ARG A 8 2.58 -5.00 -4.35
C ARG A 8 3.66 -4.86 -3.30
N VAL A 9 3.83 -5.90 -2.50
CA VAL A 9 4.81 -5.94 -1.42
C VAL A 9 5.59 -7.24 -1.47
N LEU A 10 6.89 -7.17 -1.24
CA LEU A 10 7.74 -8.35 -1.20
C LEU A 10 7.71 -8.96 0.21
N CYS A 11 7.50 -10.26 0.28
CA CYS A 11 7.63 -11.01 1.53
C CYS A 11 9.07 -10.89 2.03
N PRO A 12 9.30 -10.42 3.27
CA PRO A 12 10.66 -10.24 3.79
C PRO A 12 11.38 -11.57 4.07
N TYR A 13 10.67 -12.70 4.03
CA TYR A 13 11.23 -14.02 4.35
C TYR A 13 11.65 -14.82 3.11
N CYS A 14 10.82 -14.85 2.06
CA CYS A 14 11.06 -15.64 0.86
C CYS A 14 11.19 -14.82 -0.43
N GLY A 15 10.90 -13.52 -0.38
CA GLY A 15 10.98 -12.63 -1.54
C GLY A 15 9.82 -12.72 -2.52
N LEU A 16 8.77 -13.51 -2.23
CA LEU A 16 7.58 -13.58 -3.07
C LEU A 16 6.83 -12.23 -3.09
N GLU A 17 6.39 -11.79 -4.26
CA GLU A 17 5.49 -10.63 -4.40
C GLU A 17 4.07 -11.00 -3.96
N ASN A 18 3.49 -10.20 -3.07
CA ASN A 18 2.13 -10.35 -2.57
C ASN A 18 1.32 -9.12 -2.98
N GLU A 19 0.12 -9.34 -3.50
CA GLU A 19 -0.83 -8.28 -3.82
C GLU A 19 -1.78 -8.04 -2.65
N GLY A 20 -2.07 -6.77 -2.35
CA GLY A 20 -2.99 -6.41 -1.27
C GLY A 20 -3.78 -5.15 -1.61
N ILE A 21 -5.01 -5.07 -1.07
CA ILE A 21 -5.84 -3.86 -1.15
C ILE A 21 -5.74 -3.11 0.17
N LEU A 22 -5.39 -1.81 0.12
CA LEU A 22 -5.58 -0.89 1.22
C LEU A 22 -6.87 -0.10 1.02
N ASN A 23 -7.73 -0.16 2.03
CA ASN A 23 -8.85 0.74 2.19
C ASN A 23 -8.39 1.94 2.98
N ILE A 24 -8.23 3.07 2.32
CA ILE A 24 -7.81 4.32 2.95
C ILE A 24 -9.06 5.16 3.13
N ASP A 25 -9.39 5.47 4.39
CA ASP A 25 -10.32 6.54 4.68
C ASP A 25 -9.55 7.85 4.88
N SER A 26 -10.25 8.96 4.64
CA SER A 26 -9.75 10.33 4.48
C SER A 26 -8.71 10.84 5.51
N HIS A 27 -8.60 10.22 6.69
CA HIS A 27 -7.75 10.70 7.78
C HIS A 27 -6.78 9.67 8.35
N TYR A 28 -6.85 8.40 7.94
CA TYR A 28 -6.05 7.36 8.56
C TYR A 28 -5.72 6.23 7.60
N ILE A 29 -4.44 5.85 7.60
CA ILE A 29 -3.93 4.70 6.85
C ILE A 29 -3.52 3.65 7.88
N PRO A 30 -4.27 2.55 8.02
CA PRO A 30 -3.94 1.52 9.00
C PRO A 30 -2.69 0.74 8.58
N LYS A 31 -1.94 0.26 9.58
CA LYS A 31 -1.04 -0.88 9.40
C LYS A 31 -1.86 -2.10 8.99
N LYS A 32 -1.26 -2.96 8.16
CA LYS A 32 -1.93 -4.17 7.69
C LYS A 32 -1.04 -5.38 7.87
N ILE A 33 -1.64 -6.48 8.33
CA ILE A 33 -1.00 -7.80 8.32
C ILE A 33 -1.25 -8.42 6.95
N VAL A 34 -0.19 -8.94 6.33
CA VAL A 34 -0.24 -9.66 5.07
C VAL A 34 0.32 -11.06 5.32
N THR A 35 -0.42 -12.06 4.88
CA THR A 35 -0.01 -13.47 4.94
C THR A 35 0.61 -13.84 3.60
N CYS A 36 1.81 -14.40 3.60
CA CYS A 36 2.49 -14.86 2.39
C CYS A 36 2.05 -16.30 2.04
N ASP A 37 0.99 -16.43 1.25
CA ASP A 37 0.31 -17.69 0.95
C ASP A 37 1.21 -18.73 0.26
N ILE A 38 1.39 -19.90 0.88
CA ILE A 38 2.17 -21.02 0.33
C ILE A 38 1.58 -21.59 -0.97
N GLU A 39 0.26 -21.53 -1.18
CA GLU A 39 -0.37 -22.00 -2.43
C GLU A 39 0.02 -21.13 -3.62
N MET A 40 0.39 -19.88 -3.36
CA MET A 40 0.95 -18.95 -4.35
C MET A 40 2.48 -19.02 -4.48
N GLY A 41 3.12 -20.02 -3.85
CA GLY A 41 4.59 -20.16 -3.80
C GLY A 41 5.25 -19.41 -2.64
N GLY A 42 4.47 -19.07 -1.60
CA GLY A 42 4.89 -18.31 -0.42
C GLY A 42 5.49 -19.17 0.69
N CYS A 43 5.41 -18.67 1.92
CA CYS A 43 6.04 -19.30 3.10
C CYS A 43 5.14 -19.37 4.35
N ASP A 44 3.85 -19.04 4.21
CA ASP A 44 2.82 -18.97 5.26
C ASP A 44 3.16 -18.09 6.46
N LYS A 45 4.13 -17.19 6.31
CA LYS A 45 4.48 -16.24 7.35
C LYS A 45 3.71 -14.95 7.19
N ASP A 46 3.24 -14.45 8.32
CA ASP A 46 2.68 -13.12 8.43
C ASP A 46 3.78 -12.07 8.54
N PHE A 47 3.54 -10.93 7.91
CA PHE A 47 4.36 -9.74 8.06
C PHE A 47 3.48 -8.49 8.08
N VAL A 48 3.99 -7.43 8.70
CA VAL A 48 3.27 -6.16 8.83
C VAL A 48 3.78 -5.17 7.80
N ILE A 49 2.85 -4.53 7.10
CA ILE A 49 3.14 -3.38 6.26
C ILE A 49 2.63 -2.10 6.91
N GLU A 50 3.43 -1.04 6.84
CA GLU A 50 3.09 0.32 7.27
C GLU A 50 3.13 1.24 6.03
N PRO A 51 1.98 1.46 5.37
CA PRO A 51 1.93 2.27 4.17
C PRO A 51 2.13 3.75 4.51
N ARG A 52 2.96 4.45 3.73
CA ARG A 52 3.21 5.90 3.88
C ARG A 52 3.01 6.59 2.54
N PHE A 53 2.15 7.62 2.50
CA PHE A 53 1.96 8.45 1.31
C PHE A 53 2.77 9.74 1.44
N LYS A 54 3.37 10.15 0.33
CA LYS A 54 3.94 11.49 0.16
C LYS A 54 3.13 12.20 -0.91
N ILE A 55 2.34 13.19 -0.51
CA ILE A 55 1.59 14.03 -1.45
C ILE A 55 2.51 15.16 -1.91
N THR A 56 2.68 15.30 -3.21
CA THR A 56 3.39 16.41 -3.86
C THR A 56 2.40 17.20 -4.69
N ALA A 57 2.51 18.52 -4.66
CA ALA A 57 1.68 19.41 -5.45
C ALA A 57 2.54 20.50 -6.08
N ASP A 58 2.32 20.73 -7.37
CA ASP A 58 2.93 21.84 -8.09
C ASP A 58 2.07 23.10 -7.93
N VAL A 59 2.72 24.25 -7.80
CA VAL A 59 2.04 25.54 -7.57
C VAL A 59 2.15 26.38 -8.84
N TYR A 60 1.01 26.87 -9.31
CA TYR A 60 0.91 27.70 -10.51
C TYR A 60 0.29 29.05 -10.18
N LYS A 61 0.79 30.12 -10.82
CA LYS A 61 0.18 31.46 -10.76
C LYS A 61 -1.04 31.52 -11.66
N ILE A 62 -2.08 32.24 -11.24
CA ILE A 62 -3.23 32.56 -12.09
C ILE A 62 -2.87 33.85 -12.85
N GLU A 63 -2.83 33.78 -14.19
CA GLU A 63 -2.69 34.96 -15.05
C GLU A 63 -4.07 35.38 -15.54
N GLY A 64 -4.44 36.65 -15.34
CA GLY A 64 -5.65 37.26 -15.93
C GLY A 64 -5.27 38.04 -17.18
N VAL A 65 -6.15 38.03 -18.19
CA VAL A 65 -6.00 38.78 -19.45
C VAL A 65 -6.12 40.27 -19.21
#